data_AF-A0A6S7F6G0-F1
#
_entry.id   AF-A0A6S7F6G0-F1
#
_cell.length_a   1.000
_cell.length_b   1.000
_cell.length_c   1.000
_cell.angle_alpha   90.00
_cell.angle_beta   90.00
_cell.angle_gamma   90.00
#
_symmetry.space_group_name_H-M   'P 1'
#
loop_
_entity.id
_entity.type
_entity.pdbx_description
1 polymer ?
#
loop_
_entity_poly.entity_id
_entity_poly.type
_entity_poly.pdbx_seq_one_letter_code
_entity_poly.pdbx_strand_id
1 'polypeptide(L)'
;MNQKQRTTERRRIPRKAWALGLIIAGAAGFYAWWESPLGPGLNEGKIRKILLEATAQPAYAPVGACVSVVGVRPLPTNAYTSILESQDRIVQGLIKHELITVKRVSASGDGGPPQADEDPEDATSRVELTDKGRPYYTDGEARISSKLVYTAKFCAPGLQIGKILTYTKPLKNPFDDNPNLVSAVKFEWRLDRAAADWAVDPAFRPYISGFASQDQPDEWQTEYIMLERKSGVWELGDRPYIIRW
;
A
#
# COMPACT_ATOMS: atom_id res chain seq x y z
N MET A 1 9.78 -88.32 -23.58
CA MET A 1 9.89 -87.27 -22.54
C MET A 1 10.72 -86.12 -23.09
N ASN A 2 10.15 -84.94 -23.29
CA ASN A 2 10.89 -83.72 -23.64
C ASN A 2 10.24 -82.53 -22.92
N GLN A 3 10.86 -82.10 -21.82
CA GLN A 3 10.42 -80.97 -21.01
C GLN A 3 10.99 -79.68 -21.64
N LYS A 4 10.14 -78.87 -22.27
CA LYS A 4 10.51 -77.51 -22.70
C LYS A 4 10.75 -76.64 -21.45
N GLN A 5 11.97 -76.14 -21.29
CA GLN A 5 12.30 -75.13 -20.30
C GLN A 5 11.47 -73.86 -20.53
N ARG A 6 10.71 -73.44 -19.51
CA ARG A 6 10.08 -72.12 -19.46
C ARG A 6 11.16 -71.08 -19.14
N THR A 7 11.55 -70.29 -20.13
CA THR A 7 12.32 -69.06 -19.91
C THR A 7 11.41 -68.00 -19.29
N THR A 8 11.73 -67.59 -18.06
CA THR A 8 11.07 -66.47 -17.40
C THR A 8 11.60 -65.16 -18.01
N GLU A 9 10.82 -64.53 -18.89
CA GLU A 9 11.11 -63.16 -19.34
C GLU A 9 11.03 -62.19 -18.15
N ARG A 10 12.18 -61.85 -17.58
CA ARG A 10 12.29 -60.66 -16.72
C ARG A 10 12.03 -59.44 -17.59
N ARG A 11 10.82 -58.87 -17.49
CA ARG A 11 10.47 -57.55 -18.05
C ARG A 11 11.52 -56.52 -17.60
N ARG A 12 12.49 -56.25 -18.47
CA ARG A 12 13.46 -55.16 -18.30
C ARG A 12 12.71 -53.86 -18.57
N ILE A 13 12.31 -53.17 -17.51
CA ILE A 13 11.79 -51.81 -17.62
C ILE A 13 12.92 -50.95 -18.23
N PRO A 14 12.70 -50.32 -19.40
CA PRO A 14 13.75 -49.59 -20.09
C PRO A 14 14.19 -48.39 -19.23
N ARG A 15 15.50 -48.19 -19.08
CA ARG A 15 16.12 -47.08 -18.30
C ARG A 15 15.55 -45.69 -18.63
N LYS A 16 15.04 -45.51 -19.86
CA LYS A 16 14.36 -44.27 -20.29
C LYS A 16 13.06 -43.99 -19.53
N ALA A 17 12.32 -45.02 -19.11
CA ALA A 17 11.10 -44.85 -18.32
C ALA A 17 11.40 -44.40 -16.88
N TRP A 18 12.52 -44.86 -16.30
CA TRP A 18 13.00 -44.37 -15.00
C TRP A 18 13.45 -42.91 -15.08
N ALA A 19 14.17 -42.53 -16.14
CA ALA A 19 14.60 -41.14 -16.34
C ALA A 19 13.41 -40.18 -16.51
N LEU A 20 12.39 -40.56 -17.29
CA LEU A 20 11.17 -39.77 -17.45
C LEU A 20 10.39 -39.66 -16.13
N GLY A 21 10.26 -40.76 -15.37
CA GLY A 21 9.62 -40.74 -14.06
C GLY A 21 10.33 -39.82 -13.05
N LEU A 22 11.66 -39.81 -13.03
CA LEU A 22 12.46 -38.94 -12.17
C LEU A 22 12.36 -37.46 -12.57
N ILE A 23 12.32 -37.14 -13.87
CA ILE A 23 12.14 -35.76 -14.35
C ILE A 23 10.75 -35.25 -13.96
N ILE A 24 9.71 -36.05 -14.16
CA ILE A 24 8.33 -35.68 -13.80
C ILE A 24 8.18 -35.49 -12.28
N ALA A 25 8.72 -36.41 -11.48
CA ALA A 25 8.70 -36.31 -10.02
C ALA A 25 9.51 -35.11 -9.51
N GLY A 26 10.67 -34.83 -10.13
CA GLY A 26 11.49 -33.67 -9.81
C GLY A 26 10.80 -32.34 -10.15
N ALA A 27 10.17 -32.25 -11.32
CA ALA A 27 9.41 -31.06 -11.73
C ALA A 27 8.20 -30.83 -10.82
N ALA A 28 7.46 -31.89 -10.48
CA ALA A 28 6.32 -31.81 -9.56
C ALA A 28 6.76 -31.41 -8.14
N GLY A 29 7.87 -31.97 -7.64
CA GLY A 29 8.45 -31.63 -6.34
C GLY A 29 8.95 -30.19 -6.28
N PHE A 30 9.61 -29.70 -7.34
CA PHE A 30 10.04 -28.30 -7.45
C PHE A 30 8.84 -27.35 -7.51
N TYR A 31 7.81 -27.67 -8.30
CA TYR A 31 6.59 -26.87 -8.37
C TYR A 31 5.86 -26.83 -7.01
N ALA A 32 5.71 -27.98 -6.35
CA ALA A 32 5.11 -28.06 -5.03
C ALA A 32 5.92 -27.28 -3.99
N TRP A 33 7.25 -27.35 -4.03
CA TRP A 33 8.11 -26.54 -3.16
C TRP A 33 7.96 -25.05 -3.46
N TRP A 34 7.97 -24.65 -4.74
CA TRP A 34 7.84 -23.26 -5.17
C TRP A 34 6.54 -22.61 -4.68
N GLU A 35 5.41 -23.32 -4.82
CA GLU A 35 4.09 -22.86 -4.40
C GLU A 35 3.84 -22.99 -2.89
N SER A 36 4.69 -23.73 -2.17
CA SER A 36 4.50 -23.95 -0.74
C SER A 36 4.57 -22.65 0.08
N PRO A 37 3.96 -22.61 1.28
CA PRO A 37 4.05 -21.46 2.19
C PRO A 37 5.49 -21.06 2.54
N LEU A 38 6.43 -22.02 2.53
CA LEU A 38 7.86 -21.81 2.80
C LEU A 38 8.70 -21.69 1.52
N GLY A 39 8.08 -21.85 0.35
CA GLY A 39 8.72 -21.78 -0.95
C GLY A 39 9.14 -20.36 -1.36
N PRO A 40 9.96 -20.21 -2.39
CA PRO A 40 10.30 -18.90 -2.98
C PRO A 40 9.17 -18.26 -3.79
N GLY A 41 8.13 -19.00 -4.17
CA GLY A 41 7.01 -18.51 -4.98
C GLY A 41 6.08 -17.56 -4.22
N LEU A 42 5.24 -16.86 -4.98
CA LEU A 42 4.22 -15.96 -4.45
C LEU A 42 2.86 -16.66 -4.51
N ASN A 43 2.17 -16.71 -3.37
CA ASN A 43 0.82 -17.27 -3.27
C ASN A 43 -0.09 -16.33 -2.46
N GLU A 44 -1.39 -16.57 -2.48
CA GLU A 44 -2.39 -15.71 -1.84
C GLU A 44 -2.11 -15.48 -0.35
N GLY A 45 -1.69 -16.51 0.39
CA GLY A 45 -1.37 -16.41 1.81
C GLY A 45 -0.22 -15.45 2.09
N LYS A 46 0.86 -15.52 1.29
CA LYS A 46 1.99 -14.58 1.40
C LYS A 46 1.59 -13.16 1.02
N ILE A 47 0.85 -13.00 -0.07
CA ILE A 47 0.32 -11.71 -0.51
C ILE A 47 -0.49 -11.08 0.63
N ARG A 48 -1.48 -11.81 1.17
CA ARG A 48 -2.33 -11.32 2.26
C ARG A 48 -1.50 -10.89 3.48
N LYS A 49 -0.49 -11.67 3.85
CA LYS A 49 0.41 -11.33 4.97
C LYS A 49 1.16 -10.03 4.71
N ILE A 50 1.77 -9.88 3.52
CA ILE A 50 2.49 -8.66 3.13
C ILE A 50 1.54 -7.45 3.15
N LEU A 51 0.33 -7.60 2.60
CA LEU A 51 -0.65 -6.51 2.60
C LEU A 51 -1.05 -6.10 4.02
N LEU A 52 -1.34 -7.06 4.91
CA LEU A 52 -1.70 -6.75 6.30
C LEU A 52 -0.57 -6.07 7.07
N GLU A 53 0.68 -6.50 6.88
CA GLU A 53 1.85 -5.90 7.53
C GLU A 53 2.14 -4.50 6.97
N ALA A 54 2.01 -4.33 5.66
CA ALA A 54 2.27 -3.05 5.00
C ALA A 54 1.19 -2.01 5.33
N THR A 55 -0.09 -2.36 5.25
CA THR A 55 -1.18 -1.41 5.46
C THR A 55 -1.38 -1.01 6.92
N ALA A 56 -0.66 -1.63 7.85
CA ALA A 56 -0.49 -1.11 9.21
C ALA A 56 0.28 0.23 9.24
N GLN A 57 1.00 0.57 8.17
CA GLN A 57 1.74 1.82 8.03
C GLN A 57 0.97 2.79 7.12
N PRO A 58 0.82 4.08 7.51
CA PRO A 58 0.07 5.06 6.72
C PRO A 58 0.69 5.30 5.32
N ALA A 59 2.01 5.13 5.18
CA ALA A 59 2.72 5.27 3.92
C ALA A 59 2.22 4.31 2.81
N TYR A 60 1.70 3.14 3.20
CA TYR A 60 1.23 2.11 2.28
C TYR A 60 -0.29 1.93 2.32
N ALA A 61 -1.03 2.86 2.90
CA ALA A 61 -2.48 2.85 2.82
C ALA A 61 -2.94 3.29 1.41
N PRO A 62 -3.98 2.64 0.83
CA PRO A 62 -4.62 3.07 -0.41
C PRO A 62 -5.00 4.55 -0.35
N VAL A 63 -4.91 5.25 -1.49
CA VAL A 63 -5.15 6.71 -1.54
C VAL A 63 -6.54 7.07 -1.01
N GLY A 64 -7.56 6.27 -1.35
CA GLY A 64 -8.94 6.48 -0.89
C GLY A 64 -9.17 6.22 0.60
N ALA A 65 -8.16 5.73 1.34
CA ALA A 65 -8.21 5.59 2.79
C ALA A 65 -7.70 6.84 3.53
N CYS A 66 -7.26 7.88 2.81
CA CYS A 66 -6.53 8.98 3.39
C CYS A 66 -7.08 10.34 2.96
N VAL A 67 -6.84 11.35 3.79
CA VAL A 67 -7.05 12.77 3.47
C VAL A 67 -5.71 13.46 3.30
N SER A 68 -5.68 14.56 2.57
CA SER A 68 -4.45 15.32 2.33
C SER A 68 -4.72 16.81 2.43
N VAL A 69 -3.82 17.51 3.13
CA VAL A 69 -3.73 18.97 3.03
C VAL A 69 -2.69 19.30 1.97
N VAL A 70 -3.16 19.80 0.85
CA VAL A 70 -2.36 20.09 -0.35
C VAL A 70 -1.59 21.40 -0.18
N GLY A 71 -0.35 21.46 -0.67
CA GLY A 71 0.47 22.67 -0.60
C GLY A 71 1.16 22.85 0.75
N VAL A 72 1.07 21.85 1.63
CA VAL A 72 1.76 21.82 2.93
C VAL A 72 2.92 20.85 2.83
N ARG A 73 4.12 21.35 3.15
CA ARG A 73 5.35 20.55 3.23
C ARG A 73 5.27 19.53 4.39
N PRO A 74 6.18 18.54 4.42
CA PRO A 74 6.29 17.63 5.54
C PRO A 74 6.25 18.33 6.90
N LEU A 75 5.42 17.83 7.81
CA LEU A 75 5.22 18.42 9.13
C LEU A 75 6.36 18.07 10.09
N PRO A 76 6.75 18.99 11.00
CA PRO A 76 6.20 20.32 11.19
C PRO A 76 6.72 21.34 10.16
N THR A 77 5.87 22.26 9.72
CA THR A 77 6.24 23.31 8.76
C THR A 77 5.49 24.61 9.04
N ASN A 78 6.02 25.71 8.53
CA ASN A 78 5.23 26.92 8.30
C ASN A 78 4.53 26.78 6.94
N ALA A 79 3.25 27.15 6.88
CA ALA A 79 2.44 27.20 5.67
C ALA A 79 1.73 28.56 5.59
N TYR A 80 1.44 29.03 4.37
CA TYR A 80 0.61 30.21 4.21
C TYR A 80 -0.78 29.95 4.78
N THR A 81 -1.30 30.89 5.56
CA THR A 81 -2.60 30.76 6.22
C THR A 81 -3.71 30.64 5.18
N SER A 82 -3.60 31.39 4.07
CA SER A 82 -4.53 31.32 2.93
C SER A 82 -4.64 29.90 2.32
N ILE A 83 -3.55 29.12 2.29
CA ILE A 83 -3.57 27.72 1.82
C ILE A 83 -4.37 26.85 2.78
N LEU A 84 -4.19 27.06 4.09
CA LEU A 84 -4.93 26.32 5.12
C LEU A 84 -6.42 26.67 5.10
N GLU A 85 -6.76 27.95 4.97
CA GLU A 85 -8.14 28.46 4.88
C GLU A 85 -8.85 27.96 3.61
N SER A 86 -8.14 27.84 2.48
CA SER A 86 -8.71 27.28 1.25
C SER A 86 -9.15 25.81 1.42
N GLN A 87 -8.61 25.13 2.43
CA GLN A 87 -8.89 23.73 2.79
C GLN A 87 -9.46 23.62 4.21
N ASP A 88 -10.13 24.68 4.69
CA ASP A 88 -10.55 24.85 6.08
C ASP A 88 -11.30 23.62 6.61
N ARG A 89 -12.22 23.05 5.83
CA ARG A 89 -12.95 21.84 6.21
C ARG A 89 -12.04 20.68 6.65
N ILE A 90 -10.98 20.38 5.90
CA ILE A 90 -10.03 19.31 6.25
C ILE A 90 -9.20 19.75 7.45
N VAL A 91 -8.66 20.97 7.42
CA VAL A 91 -7.77 21.50 8.47
C VAL A 91 -8.47 21.54 9.83
N GLN A 92 -9.68 22.10 9.90
CA GLN A 92 -10.49 22.11 11.13
C GLN A 92 -10.87 20.71 11.57
N GLY A 93 -11.14 19.79 10.64
CA GLY A 93 -11.35 18.38 10.98
C GLY A 93 -10.13 17.78 11.68
N LEU A 94 -8.93 18.00 11.12
CA LEU A 94 -7.68 17.49 11.70
C LEU A 94 -7.38 18.14 13.07
N ILE A 95 -7.66 19.43 13.24
CA ILE A 95 -7.53 20.14 14.54
C ILE A 95 -8.55 19.60 15.56
N LYS A 96 -9.82 19.47 15.17
CA LYS A 96 -10.92 18.97 16.02
C LYS A 96 -10.60 17.59 16.59
N HIS A 97 -9.99 16.73 15.78
CA HIS A 97 -9.60 15.38 16.19
C HIS A 97 -8.20 15.32 16.81
N GLU A 98 -7.59 16.48 17.05
CA GLU A 98 -6.28 16.64 17.69
C GLU A 98 -5.16 15.91 16.94
N LEU A 99 -5.22 15.85 15.61
CA LEU A 99 -4.18 15.23 14.77
C LEU A 99 -3.07 16.22 14.42
N ILE A 100 -3.41 17.49 14.34
CA ILE A 100 -2.47 18.60 14.13
C ILE A 100 -2.78 19.75 15.07
N THR A 101 -1.81 20.62 15.25
CA THR A 101 -2.02 21.98 15.76
C THR A 101 -1.69 22.99 14.68
N VAL A 102 -2.39 24.13 14.69
CA VAL A 102 -2.14 25.26 13.81
C VAL A 102 -2.04 26.51 14.66
N LYS A 103 -0.90 27.21 14.60
CA LYS A 103 -0.67 28.45 15.33
C LYS A 103 -0.18 29.52 14.37
N ARG A 104 -0.81 30.69 14.38
CA ARG A 104 -0.35 31.83 13.57
C ARG A 104 1.04 32.29 14.06
N VAL A 105 1.95 32.50 13.14
CA VAL A 105 3.34 32.94 13.39
C VAL A 105 3.70 34.08 12.44
N SER A 106 4.77 34.80 12.75
CA SER A 106 5.21 35.91 11.92
C SER A 106 5.54 35.47 10.49
N ALA A 107 5.09 36.26 9.52
CA ALA A 107 5.44 36.12 8.11
C ALA A 107 6.95 36.22 7.83
N SER A 108 7.71 36.86 8.73
CA SER A 108 9.18 36.99 8.63
C SER A 108 9.94 35.65 8.71
N GLY A 109 9.27 34.59 9.19
CA GLY A 109 9.87 33.26 9.35
C GLY A 109 10.73 33.08 10.60
N ASP A 110 10.79 34.09 11.48
CA ASP A 110 11.50 34.03 12.77
C ASP A 110 10.81 33.13 13.82
N GLY A 111 9.59 32.65 13.53
CA GLY A 111 8.78 31.82 14.42
C GLY A 111 8.15 32.59 15.59
N GLY A 112 8.29 33.92 15.59
CA GLY A 112 7.67 34.83 16.55
C GLY A 112 6.15 34.96 16.36
N PRO A 113 5.48 35.70 17.26
CA PRO A 113 4.07 36.03 17.08
C PRO A 113 3.86 36.92 15.84
N PRO A 114 2.65 36.94 15.26
CA PRO A 114 2.33 37.83 14.14
C PRO A 114 2.54 39.30 14.50
N GLN A 115 3.15 40.08 13.61
CA GLN A 115 3.31 41.52 13.76
C GLN A 115 2.04 42.26 13.26
N ALA A 116 1.80 43.46 13.79
CA ALA A 116 0.54 44.19 13.55
C ALA A 116 0.43 44.79 12.13
N ASP A 117 1.56 44.94 11.45
CA ASP A 117 1.72 45.53 10.12
C ASP A 117 2.01 44.48 9.04
N GLU A 118 1.89 43.19 9.34
CA GLU A 118 2.06 42.12 8.35
C GLU A 118 0.98 42.19 7.27
N ASP A 119 1.40 42.04 6.02
CA ASP A 119 0.47 41.85 4.91
C ASP A 119 -0.36 40.58 5.16
N PRO A 120 -1.70 40.66 5.16
CA PRO A 120 -2.57 39.49 5.26
C PRO A 120 -2.25 38.39 4.24
N GLU A 121 -1.72 38.73 3.07
CA GLU A 121 -1.36 37.76 2.03
C GLU A 121 -0.11 36.93 2.39
N ASP A 122 0.82 37.52 3.15
CA ASP A 122 2.05 36.86 3.62
C ASP A 122 1.86 36.10 4.95
N ALA A 123 0.67 36.18 5.53
CA ALA A 123 0.35 35.55 6.79
C ALA A 123 0.70 34.06 6.83
N THR A 124 1.56 33.65 7.76
CA THR A 124 1.93 32.24 7.92
C THR A 124 1.40 31.63 9.21
N SER A 125 1.23 30.31 9.16
CA SER A 125 0.85 29.49 10.31
C SER A 125 1.79 28.31 10.43
N ARG A 126 2.24 28.06 11.66
CA ARG A 126 2.99 26.88 12.05
C ARG A 126 2.01 25.72 12.21
N VAL A 127 2.25 24.65 11.46
CA VAL A 127 1.48 23.41 11.52
C VAL A 127 2.36 22.31 12.10
N GLU A 128 1.90 21.67 13.16
CA GLU A 128 2.66 20.61 13.84
C GLU A 128 1.83 19.36 14.06
N LEU A 129 2.47 18.20 13.98
CA LEU A 129 1.86 16.92 14.36
C LEU A 129 1.73 16.83 15.87
N THR A 130 0.57 16.39 16.33
CA THR A 130 0.40 15.93 17.71
C THR A 130 0.90 14.48 17.85
N ASP A 131 1.04 14.02 19.09
CA ASP A 131 1.33 12.62 19.36
C ASP A 131 0.19 11.69 18.90
N LYS A 132 -1.05 12.17 18.92
CA LYS A 132 -2.22 11.43 18.43
C LYS A 132 -2.26 11.35 16.89
N GLY A 133 -1.80 12.38 16.19
CA GLY A 133 -1.77 12.42 14.73
C GLY A 133 -0.62 11.62 14.11
N ARG A 134 0.51 11.53 14.80
CA ARG A 134 1.74 10.89 14.31
C ARG A 134 1.55 9.47 13.74
N PRO A 135 0.77 8.55 14.35
CA PRO A 135 0.59 7.20 13.81
C PRO A 135 -0.15 7.16 12.47
N TYR A 136 -0.92 8.19 12.15
CA TYR A 136 -1.74 8.26 10.94
C TYR A 136 -1.10 9.06 9.82
N TYR A 137 0.01 9.74 10.12
CA TYR A 137 0.64 10.69 9.23
C TYR A 137 1.65 10.05 8.28
N THR A 138 1.66 10.53 7.05
CA THR A 138 2.75 10.30 6.10
C THR A 138 2.89 11.53 5.20
N ASP A 139 4.09 11.72 4.65
CA ASP A 139 4.30 12.68 3.59
C ASP A 139 3.65 12.16 2.30
N GLY A 140 3.22 13.09 1.44
CA GLY A 140 2.65 12.77 0.15
C GLY A 140 2.99 13.81 -0.92
N GLU A 141 2.68 13.44 -2.15
CA GLU A 141 2.82 14.28 -3.32
C GLU A 141 1.54 14.20 -4.14
N ALA A 142 1.04 15.35 -4.58
CA ALA A 142 -0.08 15.46 -5.50
C ALA A 142 0.37 16.14 -6.78
N ARG A 143 -0.10 15.64 -7.93
CA ARG A 143 0.04 16.34 -9.20
C ARG A 143 -1.17 17.24 -9.42
N ILE A 144 -0.93 18.54 -9.47
CA ILE A 144 -1.93 19.53 -9.85
C ILE A 144 -1.46 20.14 -11.17
N SER A 145 -2.19 19.82 -12.24
CA SER A 145 -1.74 20.07 -13.61
C SER A 145 -0.35 19.43 -13.83
N SER A 146 0.61 20.16 -14.39
CA SER A 146 1.99 19.71 -14.59
C SER A 146 2.89 19.87 -13.36
N LYS A 147 2.39 20.45 -12.26
CA LYS A 147 3.20 20.73 -11.06
C LYS A 147 2.99 19.66 -10.00
N LEU A 148 4.10 19.22 -9.42
CA LEU A 148 4.12 18.34 -8.25
C LEU A 148 4.13 19.21 -6.99
N VAL A 149 3.21 18.93 -6.07
CA VAL A 149 2.98 19.71 -4.86
C VAL A 149 3.03 18.76 -3.66
N TYR A 150 3.74 19.15 -2.61
CA TYR A 150 3.76 18.38 -1.36
C TYR A 150 2.39 18.39 -0.69
N THR A 151 2.09 17.28 -0.01
CA THR A 151 0.89 17.14 0.80
C THR A 151 1.23 16.56 2.17
N ALA A 152 0.55 17.07 3.19
CA ALA A 152 0.49 16.43 4.50
C ALA A 152 -0.67 15.42 4.46
N LYS A 153 -0.38 14.12 4.49
CA LYS A 153 -1.36 13.05 4.30
C LYS A 153 -1.66 12.33 5.63
N PHE A 154 -2.94 12.12 5.91
CA PHE A 154 -3.42 11.41 7.10
C PHE A 154 -4.30 10.23 6.66
N CYS A 155 -3.94 9.02 7.06
CA CYS A 155 -4.61 7.80 6.66
C CYS A 155 -5.45 7.22 7.78
N ALA A 156 -6.71 6.88 7.46
CA ALA A 156 -7.67 6.37 8.43
C ALA A 156 -7.20 5.02 9.01
N PRO A 157 -7.36 4.81 10.33
CA PRO A 157 -7.22 3.49 10.91
C PRO A 157 -8.35 2.55 10.47
N GLY A 158 -8.22 1.26 10.82
CA GLY A 158 -9.28 0.29 10.58
C GLY A 158 -9.35 -0.24 9.14
N LEU A 159 -8.23 -0.19 8.40
CA LEU A 159 -8.17 -0.76 7.07
C LEU A 159 -8.28 -2.29 7.11
N GLN A 160 -9.20 -2.83 6.33
CA GLN A 160 -9.44 -4.27 6.17
C GLN A 160 -9.02 -4.71 4.77
N ILE A 161 -8.32 -5.85 4.70
CA ILE A 161 -7.93 -6.50 3.44
C ILE A 161 -8.90 -7.66 3.15
N GLY A 162 -9.63 -7.55 2.04
CA GLY A 162 -10.60 -8.53 1.56
C GLY A 162 -9.93 -9.64 0.75
N LYS A 163 -10.54 -10.07 -0.36
CA LYS A 163 -9.99 -11.10 -1.24
C LYS A 163 -8.80 -10.59 -2.05
N ILE A 164 -7.87 -11.50 -2.36
CA ILE A 164 -6.91 -11.26 -3.44
C ILE A 164 -7.62 -11.67 -4.73
N LEU A 165 -7.90 -10.71 -5.61
CA LEU A 165 -8.71 -10.92 -6.80
C LEU A 165 -7.91 -11.55 -7.93
N THR A 166 -6.69 -11.06 -8.14
CA THR A 166 -5.76 -11.61 -9.13
C THR A 166 -4.34 -11.18 -8.78
N TYR A 167 -3.36 -11.92 -9.24
CA TYR A 167 -1.96 -11.49 -9.25
C TYR A 167 -1.26 -12.07 -10.47
N THR A 168 -0.32 -11.30 -10.98
CA THR A 168 0.43 -11.68 -12.17
C THR A 168 1.52 -12.66 -11.81
N LYS A 169 1.85 -13.56 -12.72
CA LYS A 169 2.93 -14.53 -12.50
C LYS A 169 4.23 -13.77 -12.24
N PRO A 170 4.99 -14.10 -11.18
CA PRO A 170 6.28 -13.48 -10.91
C PRO A 170 7.19 -13.47 -12.14
N LEU A 171 7.60 -12.29 -12.56
CA LEU A 171 8.46 -12.10 -13.73
C LEU A 171 9.40 -10.91 -13.51
N LYS A 172 10.50 -10.83 -14.26
CA LYS A 172 11.32 -9.62 -14.29
C LYS A 172 10.61 -8.56 -15.12
N ASN A 173 10.55 -7.32 -14.64
CA ASN A 173 10.04 -6.22 -15.42
C ASN A 173 10.92 -6.04 -16.68
N PRO A 174 10.36 -6.14 -17.91
CA PRO A 174 11.15 -5.97 -19.12
C PRO A 174 11.42 -4.51 -19.51
N PHE A 175 10.80 -3.53 -18.84
CA PHE A 175 10.86 -2.11 -19.21
C PHE A 175 11.58 -1.23 -18.19
N ASP A 176 12.18 -1.82 -17.15
CA ASP A 176 13.16 -1.16 -16.30
C ASP A 176 14.30 -2.11 -15.92
N ASP A 177 15.39 -1.54 -15.39
CA ASP A 177 16.56 -2.30 -14.94
C ASP A 177 16.34 -2.95 -13.55
N ASN A 178 15.10 -3.10 -13.08
CA ASN A 178 14.84 -3.70 -11.77
C ASN A 178 15.30 -5.17 -11.78
N PRO A 179 16.28 -5.55 -10.94
CA PRO A 179 16.80 -6.92 -10.93
C PRO A 179 15.82 -7.93 -10.32
N ASN A 180 14.79 -7.46 -9.62
CA ASN A 180 13.88 -8.28 -8.83
C ASN A 180 12.76 -8.91 -9.67
N LEU A 181 12.20 -10.02 -9.18
CA LEU A 181 10.92 -10.50 -9.68
C LEU A 181 9.82 -9.58 -9.14
N VAL A 182 8.88 -9.22 -10.00
CA VAL A 182 7.75 -8.37 -9.66
C VAL A 182 6.43 -9.11 -9.87
N SER A 183 5.41 -8.74 -9.11
CA SER A 183 4.04 -9.19 -9.31
C SER A 183 3.08 -8.05 -8.99
N ALA A 184 2.27 -7.66 -9.97
CA ALA A 184 1.11 -6.82 -9.76
C ALA A 184 -0.03 -7.65 -9.14
N VAL A 185 -0.53 -7.21 -7.99
CA VAL A 185 -1.59 -7.83 -7.20
C VAL A 185 -2.80 -6.92 -7.21
N LYS A 186 -3.97 -7.45 -7.54
CA LYS A 186 -5.26 -6.79 -7.33
C LYS A 186 -5.92 -7.35 -6.08
N PHE A 187 -6.34 -6.50 -5.16
CA PHE A 187 -6.96 -6.91 -3.90
C PHE A 187 -8.14 -6.02 -3.54
N GLU A 188 -9.04 -6.58 -2.72
CA GLU A 188 -10.14 -5.86 -2.09
C GLU A 188 -9.67 -5.19 -0.80
N TRP A 189 -10.16 -3.97 -0.54
CA TRP A 189 -9.94 -3.28 0.72
C TRP A 189 -11.15 -2.42 1.08
N ARG A 190 -11.27 -2.10 2.37
CA ARG A 190 -12.25 -1.12 2.88
C ARG A 190 -11.81 -0.59 4.24
N LEU A 191 -12.50 0.44 4.72
CA LEU A 191 -12.36 0.94 6.08
C LEU A 191 -13.52 0.45 6.94
N ASP A 192 -13.19 -0.05 8.12
CA ASP A 192 -14.16 -0.35 9.16
C ASP A 192 -14.56 0.93 9.90
N ARG A 193 -15.83 1.32 9.78
CA ARG A 193 -16.37 2.51 10.47
C ARG A 193 -16.19 2.43 11.99
N ALA A 194 -16.23 1.23 12.59
CA ALA A 194 -16.08 1.09 14.03
C ALA A 194 -14.63 1.34 14.50
N ALA A 195 -13.64 1.11 13.63
CA ALA A 195 -12.23 1.24 13.96
C ALA A 195 -11.57 2.51 13.38
N ALA A 196 -12.28 3.28 12.54
CA ALA A 196 -11.73 4.40 11.82
C ALA A 196 -11.67 5.74 12.61
N ASP A 197 -12.13 5.75 13.86
CA ASP A 197 -11.99 6.87 14.82
C ASP A 197 -12.34 8.24 14.20
N TRP A 198 -11.35 9.12 14.03
CA TRP A 198 -11.50 10.46 13.47
C TRP A 198 -12.02 10.48 12.03
N ALA A 199 -11.74 9.43 11.24
CA ALA A 199 -11.97 9.42 9.80
C ALA A 199 -13.45 9.31 9.42
N VAL A 200 -14.34 8.91 10.34
CA VAL A 200 -15.80 8.91 10.10
C VAL A 200 -16.42 10.30 10.19
N ASP A 201 -15.65 11.32 10.61
CA ASP A 201 -16.15 12.69 10.71
C ASP A 201 -16.68 13.18 9.34
N PRO A 202 -17.86 13.82 9.30
CA PRO A 202 -18.40 14.37 8.07
C PRO A 202 -17.45 15.30 7.32
N ALA A 203 -16.49 15.95 8.00
CA ALA A 203 -15.44 16.75 7.39
C ALA A 203 -14.67 15.98 6.30
N PHE A 204 -14.40 14.69 6.52
CA PHE A 204 -13.55 13.87 5.66
C PHE A 204 -14.31 13.03 4.63
N ARG A 205 -15.63 12.90 4.76
CA ARG A 205 -16.49 12.08 3.88
C ARG A 205 -16.27 12.29 2.37
N PRO A 206 -16.05 13.52 1.85
CA PRO A 206 -15.80 13.71 0.40
C PRO A 206 -14.45 13.19 -0.07
N TYR A 207 -13.50 12.95 0.84
CA TYR A 207 -12.11 12.67 0.54
C TYR A 207 -11.74 11.20 0.80
N ILE A 208 -12.42 10.55 1.75
CA ILE A 208 -12.22 9.13 2.09
C ILE A 208 -13.30 8.30 1.40
N SER A 209 -12.91 7.55 0.36
CA SER A 209 -13.78 6.62 -0.37
C SER A 209 -13.76 5.20 0.19
N GLY A 210 -12.90 4.91 1.17
CA GLY A 210 -12.74 3.57 1.73
C GLY A 210 -13.93 3.02 2.51
N PHE A 211 -14.90 3.85 2.91
CA PHE A 211 -16.08 3.41 3.64
C PHE A 211 -17.17 2.92 2.70
N ALA A 212 -17.69 1.73 2.95
CA ALA A 212 -18.89 1.23 2.29
C ALA A 212 -20.05 2.23 2.43
N SER A 213 -20.83 2.37 1.36
CA SER A 213 -22.04 3.17 1.37
C SER A 213 -23.10 2.53 2.28
N GLN A 214 -24.05 3.33 2.79
CA GLN A 214 -25.14 2.79 3.60
C GLN A 214 -26.05 1.86 2.81
N ASP A 215 -26.19 2.13 1.51
CA ASP A 215 -27.01 1.35 0.58
C ASP A 215 -26.32 0.06 0.13
N GLN A 216 -24.99 -0.02 0.24
CA GLN A 216 -24.18 -1.19 -0.12
C GLN A 216 -23.14 -1.48 0.97
N PRO A 217 -23.55 -1.99 2.14
CA PRO A 217 -22.65 -2.22 3.28
C PRO A 217 -21.58 -3.28 3.04
N ASP A 218 -21.79 -4.15 2.05
CA ASP A 218 -20.87 -5.22 1.66
C ASP A 218 -19.92 -4.81 0.52
N GLU A 219 -19.94 -3.54 0.09
CA GLU A 219 -19.08 -3.04 -0.98
C GLU A 219 -17.61 -3.01 -0.55
N TRP A 220 -16.74 -3.54 -1.42
CA TRP A 220 -15.29 -3.49 -1.28
C TRP A 220 -14.68 -2.63 -2.37
N GLN A 221 -13.75 -1.76 -2.00
CA GLN A 221 -12.90 -1.07 -2.95
C GLN A 221 -11.87 -2.06 -3.51
N THR A 222 -11.37 -1.80 -4.72
CA THR A 222 -10.31 -2.63 -5.31
C THR A 222 -9.13 -1.76 -5.71
N GLU A 223 -7.92 -2.24 -5.49
CA GLU A 223 -6.69 -1.53 -5.81
C GLU A 223 -5.64 -2.48 -6.37
N TYR A 224 -4.71 -1.94 -7.16
CA TYR A 224 -3.53 -2.67 -7.59
C TYR A 224 -2.30 -2.26 -6.78
N ILE A 225 -1.44 -3.23 -6.46
CA ILE A 225 -0.18 -3.01 -5.76
C ILE A 225 0.92 -3.93 -6.28
N MET A 226 2.14 -3.41 -6.37
CA MET A 226 3.33 -4.12 -6.81
C MET A 226 4.05 -4.75 -5.62
N LEU A 227 4.27 -6.05 -5.72
CA LEU A 227 5.18 -6.79 -4.87
C LEU A 227 6.48 -7.04 -5.61
N GLU A 228 7.59 -6.98 -4.89
CA GLU A 228 8.93 -7.25 -5.40
C GLU A 228 9.62 -8.31 -4.55
N ARG A 229 10.37 -9.20 -5.21
CA ARG A 229 11.19 -10.21 -4.53
C ARG A 229 12.62 -9.72 -4.35
N LYS A 230 12.86 -8.96 -3.29
CA LYS A 230 14.17 -8.41 -2.94
C LYS A 230 14.93 -9.37 -2.04
N SER A 231 16.17 -9.67 -2.38
CA SER A 231 17.04 -10.56 -1.60
C SER A 231 16.39 -11.90 -1.23
N GLY A 232 15.51 -12.40 -2.11
CA GLY A 232 14.79 -13.67 -1.93
C GLY A 232 13.47 -13.59 -1.14
N VAL A 233 13.13 -12.44 -0.57
CA VAL A 233 11.91 -12.18 0.22
C VAL A 233 10.94 -11.35 -0.61
N TRP A 234 9.65 -11.69 -0.55
CA TRP A 234 8.59 -10.89 -1.15
C TRP A 234 8.17 -9.77 -0.20
N GLU A 235 8.19 -8.54 -0.69
CA GLU A 235 7.79 -7.33 0.03
C GLU A 235 7.18 -6.30 -0.94
N LEU A 236 6.75 -5.15 -0.43
CA LEU A 236 6.29 -4.06 -1.30
C LEU A 236 7.45 -3.51 -2.13
N GLY A 237 7.17 -3.16 -3.39
CA GLY A 237 8.09 -2.35 -4.19
C GLY A 237 8.30 -0.96 -3.62
N ASP A 238 9.33 -0.24 -4.07
CA ASP A 238 9.64 1.11 -3.56
C ASP A 238 8.51 2.12 -3.85
N ARG A 239 7.77 1.88 -4.93
CA ARG A 239 6.59 2.68 -5.34
C ARG A 239 5.44 1.72 -5.64
N PRO A 240 4.83 1.12 -4.61
CA PRO A 240 4.04 -0.08 -4.75
C PRO A 240 2.71 0.17 -5.48
N TYR A 241 2.17 1.38 -5.46
CA TYR A 241 0.95 1.74 -6.21
C TYR A 241 1.21 2.20 -7.65
N ILE A 242 2.47 2.24 -8.10
CA ILE A 242 2.80 2.51 -9.50
C ILE A 242 3.01 1.17 -10.20
N ILE A 243 2.03 0.76 -10.99
CA ILE A 243 2.14 -0.45 -11.78
C ILE A 243 3.06 -0.18 -12.97
N ARG A 244 4.29 -0.70 -12.89
CA ARG A 244 5.27 -0.65 -13.98
C ARG A 244 5.20 -1.99 -14.68
N TRP A 245 4.96 -1.92 -15.98
CA TRP A 245 4.90 -3.08 -16.84
C TRP A 245 6.06 -3.12 -17.77
#